data_AF-A0A5C8C0V8-F1
#
_entry.id   AF-A0A5C8C0V8-F1
#
_cell.length_a   1.000
_cell.length_b   1.000
_cell.length_c   1.000
_cell.angle_alpha   90.00
_cell.angle_beta   90.00
_cell.angle_gamma   90.00
#
_symmetry.space_group_name_H-M   'P 1'
#
loop_
_entity.id
_entity.type
_entity.pdbx_description
1 polymer ?
#
loop_
_entity_poly.entity_id
_entity_poly.type
_entity_poly.pdbx_seq_one_letter_code
_entity_poly.pdbx_strand_id
1 'polypeptide(L)'
;MSDLIVKSNRLIQAIQTLSLAETRLLQLAIIDARETGKGLNTDEPLELSATRYAEAFNVIPDTAYLALIEAEDSLFKRQFTITNEDGTTTKSRWIQDANYRKGEGRILVTLTRVVIDHVTKIDGFEQYFTSYHLQKTANFKSVYAVRLYELLMQWKSVGKTPIFYLEKFREQLGIGVNEYARMEALKRRVLDIALDQINEFSDITVQYEQHKKGRVISGFSFRFKPKAKEKKEKLVSESKFLELTDAQINMFGNQLARLSEFSDLAVGNESYEVLANRIKDMLRDPIKQKRFIPYLKNLGFKAKANQD
;
A
#
# COMPACT_ATOMS: atom_id res chain seq x y z
N MET A 1 -2.26 -12.40 -6.75
CA MET A 1 -1.57 -11.16 -7.15
C MET A 1 -0.51 -10.87 -6.11
N SER A 2 0.74 -10.90 -6.54
CA SER A 2 1.86 -10.40 -5.76
C SER A 2 1.94 -8.89 -5.98
N ASP A 3 1.37 -8.09 -5.07
CA ASP A 3 1.54 -6.62 -5.07
C ASP A 3 2.97 -6.22 -4.65
N LEU A 4 3.99 -6.86 -5.23
CA LEU A 4 5.40 -6.73 -4.85
C LEU A 4 6.08 -5.72 -5.77
N ILE A 5 6.43 -4.58 -5.19
CA ILE A 5 7.25 -3.57 -5.85
C ILE A 5 8.71 -4.01 -5.74
N VAL A 6 9.43 -3.97 -6.86
CA VAL A 6 10.86 -4.26 -6.91
C VAL A 6 11.55 -3.15 -7.68
N LYS A 7 12.59 -2.58 -7.07
CA LYS A 7 13.42 -1.52 -7.66
C LYS A 7 14.88 -1.77 -7.29
N SER A 8 15.79 -1.45 -8.20
CA SER A 8 17.22 -1.45 -7.88
C SER A 8 17.51 -0.39 -6.81
N ASN A 9 18.50 -0.65 -5.96
CA ASN A 9 18.94 0.30 -4.94
C ASN A 9 19.41 1.61 -5.58
N ARG A 10 19.99 1.53 -6.79
CA ARG A 10 20.42 2.69 -7.58
C ARG A 10 19.24 3.56 -8.01
N LEU A 11 18.13 2.96 -8.48
CA LEU A 11 16.92 3.71 -8.81
C LEU A 11 16.27 4.32 -7.57
N ILE A 12 16.27 3.60 -6.45
CA ILE A 12 15.75 4.16 -5.18
C ILE A 12 16.61 5.34 -4.72
N GLN A 13 17.93 5.29 -4.90
CA GLN A 13 18.85 6.36 -4.52
C GLN A 13 18.94 7.50 -5.54
N ALA A 14 18.28 7.39 -6.69
CA ALA A 14 18.32 8.36 -7.77
C ALA A 14 17.80 9.73 -7.31
N ILE A 15 18.36 10.80 -7.90
CA ILE A 15 17.87 12.16 -7.73
C ILE A 15 16.60 12.29 -8.58
N GLN A 16 15.48 12.57 -7.93
CA GLN A 16 14.17 12.63 -8.58
C GLN A 16 13.23 13.54 -7.83
N THR A 17 12.22 14.07 -8.53
CA THR A 17 11.10 14.80 -7.92
C THR A 17 9.81 14.26 -8.51
N LEU A 18 9.09 13.46 -7.73
CA LEU A 18 7.76 12.95 -8.08
C LEU A 18 6.77 13.42 -7.03
N SER A 19 5.53 13.66 -7.45
CA SER A 19 4.38 13.78 -6.57
C SER A 19 3.98 12.40 -6.06
N LEU A 20 3.05 12.38 -5.10
CA LEU A 20 2.49 11.14 -4.61
C LEU A 20 1.73 10.39 -5.72
N ALA A 21 0.98 11.10 -6.56
CA ALA A 21 0.22 10.48 -7.64
C ALA A 21 1.14 9.85 -8.70
N GLU A 22 2.19 10.57 -9.11
CA GLU A 22 3.23 10.06 -10.02
C GLU A 22 3.95 8.83 -9.44
N THR A 23 4.29 8.87 -8.14
CA THR A 23 4.94 7.74 -7.45
C THR A 23 4.03 6.51 -7.42
N ARG A 24 2.74 6.71 -7.15
CA ARG A 24 1.73 5.66 -7.10
C ARG A 24 1.47 5.03 -8.47
N LEU A 25 1.39 5.86 -9.51
CA LEU A 25 1.30 5.40 -10.90
C LEU A 25 2.50 4.51 -11.24
N LEU A 26 3.72 4.96 -10.94
CA LEU A 26 4.93 4.17 -11.18
C LEU A 26 4.95 2.86 -10.37
N GLN A 27 4.49 2.86 -9.11
CA GLN A 27 4.40 1.65 -8.30
C GLN A 27 3.45 0.62 -8.94
N LEU A 28 2.27 1.05 -9.41
CA LEU A 28 1.35 0.18 -10.15
C LEU A 28 1.98 -0.31 -11.44
N ALA A 29 2.64 0.57 -12.20
CA ALA A 29 3.29 0.20 -13.44
C ALA A 29 4.32 -0.93 -13.23
N ILE A 30 5.12 -0.84 -12.17
CA ILE A 30 6.11 -1.86 -11.82
C ILE A 30 5.45 -3.17 -11.40
N ILE A 31 4.35 -3.11 -10.63
CA ILE A 31 3.63 -4.32 -10.20
C ILE A 31 3.02 -5.01 -11.41
N ASP A 32 2.21 -4.29 -12.19
CA ASP A 32 1.46 -4.85 -13.31
C ASP A 32 2.41 -5.37 -14.40
N ALA A 33 3.52 -4.68 -14.67
CA ALA A 33 4.52 -5.16 -15.62
C ALA A 33 5.16 -6.49 -15.18
N ARG A 34 5.41 -6.66 -13.87
CA ARG A 34 5.98 -7.90 -13.33
C ARG A 34 4.97 -9.03 -13.24
N GLU A 35 3.71 -8.73 -12.90
CA GLU A 35 2.65 -9.73 -12.80
C GLU A 35 2.23 -10.27 -14.17
N THR A 36 2.20 -9.42 -15.19
CA THR A 36 1.75 -9.78 -16.53
C THR A 36 2.88 -10.18 -17.47
N GLY A 37 4.12 -9.80 -17.14
CA GLY A 37 5.27 -9.89 -18.05
C GLY A 37 5.24 -8.89 -19.21
N LYS A 38 4.20 -8.04 -19.30
CA LYS A 38 4.04 -6.99 -20.32
C LYS A 38 4.67 -5.68 -19.85
N GLY A 39 5.00 -4.76 -20.76
CA GLY A 39 5.58 -3.45 -20.38
C GLY A 39 6.97 -3.52 -19.74
N LEU A 40 7.61 -4.70 -19.77
CA LEU A 40 9.04 -4.91 -19.47
C LEU A 40 9.91 -4.79 -20.73
N ASN A 41 9.37 -4.22 -21.80
CA ASN A 41 10.06 -3.83 -23.02
C ASN A 41 9.60 -2.42 -23.43
N THR A 42 10.25 -1.83 -24.43
CA THR A 42 9.96 -0.49 -24.92
C THR A 42 8.95 -0.45 -26.07
N ASP A 43 8.45 -1.60 -26.51
CA ASP A 43 7.64 -1.75 -27.72
C ASP A 43 6.15 -1.86 -27.42
N GLU A 44 5.80 -2.40 -26.24
CA GLU A 44 4.42 -2.58 -25.81
C GLU A 44 4.11 -1.74 -24.56
N PRO A 45 3.11 -0.85 -24.63
CA PRO A 45 2.73 -0.05 -23.48
C PRO A 45 2.02 -0.90 -22.43
N LEU A 46 2.18 -0.51 -21.18
CA LEU A 46 1.45 -1.05 -20.04
C LEU A 46 0.13 -0.33 -19.85
N GLU A 47 -0.95 -1.08 -19.65
CA GLU A 47 -2.27 -0.53 -19.36
C GLU A 47 -2.49 -0.34 -17.85
N LEU A 48 -2.88 0.87 -17.45
CA LEU A 48 -3.22 1.20 -16.07
C LEU A 48 -4.65 1.76 -16.00
N SER A 49 -5.49 1.18 -15.14
CA SER A 49 -6.88 1.63 -14.95
C SER A 49 -7.07 2.44 -13.68
N ALA A 50 -7.98 3.41 -13.74
CA ALA A 50 -8.38 4.21 -12.59
C ALA A 50 -9.03 3.37 -11.49
N THR A 51 -9.75 2.30 -11.86
CA THR A 51 -10.33 1.33 -10.91
C THR A 51 -9.24 0.64 -10.10
N ARG A 52 -8.18 0.13 -10.74
CA ARG A 52 -7.04 -0.48 -10.05
C ARG A 52 -6.33 0.52 -9.15
N TYR A 53 -6.19 1.78 -9.60
CA TYR A 53 -5.64 2.85 -8.77
C TYR A 53 -6.50 3.15 -7.54
N ALA A 54 -7.82 3.26 -7.71
CA ALA A 54 -8.78 3.48 -6.64
C ALA A 54 -8.70 2.38 -5.57
N GLU A 55 -8.71 1.12 -5.99
CA GLU A 55 -8.59 -0.05 -5.12
C GLU A 55 -7.24 -0.10 -4.38
N ALA A 56 -6.15 0.09 -5.11
CA ALA A 56 -4.79 -0.01 -4.57
C ALA A 56 -4.48 1.04 -3.50
N PHE A 57 -5.04 2.25 -3.65
CA PHE A 57 -4.74 3.40 -2.78
C PHE A 57 -5.92 3.86 -1.93
N ASN A 58 -7.03 3.11 -1.94
CA ASN A 58 -8.27 3.43 -1.24
C ASN A 58 -8.76 4.86 -1.52
N VAL A 59 -8.82 5.21 -2.81
CA VAL A 59 -9.25 6.52 -3.31
C VAL A 59 -10.62 6.36 -3.99
N ILE A 60 -11.48 7.37 -3.89
CA ILE A 60 -12.78 7.39 -4.57
C ILE A 60 -12.55 7.32 -6.10
N PRO A 61 -13.33 6.52 -6.86
CA PRO A 61 -13.10 6.30 -8.29
C PRO A 61 -12.91 7.58 -9.13
N ASP A 62 -13.76 8.59 -8.94
CA ASP A 62 -13.67 9.85 -9.70
C ASP A 62 -12.37 10.60 -9.40
N THR A 63 -11.94 10.61 -8.13
CA THR A 63 -10.66 11.21 -7.72
C THR A 63 -9.47 10.40 -8.24
N ALA A 64 -9.57 9.07 -8.26
CA ALA A 64 -8.55 8.21 -8.81
C ALA A 64 -8.37 8.44 -10.32
N TYR A 65 -9.46 8.66 -11.04
CA TYR A 65 -9.42 8.97 -12.47
C TYR A 65 -8.68 10.29 -12.75
N LEU A 66 -9.03 11.37 -12.03
CA LEU A 66 -8.35 12.66 -12.18
C LEU A 66 -6.86 12.55 -11.79
N ALA A 67 -6.57 11.89 -10.67
CA ALA A 67 -5.19 11.69 -10.21
C ALA A 67 -4.35 10.89 -11.22
N LEU A 68 -4.94 9.90 -11.89
CA LEU A 68 -4.25 9.10 -12.91
C LEU A 68 -3.90 9.94 -14.14
N ILE A 69 -4.82 10.79 -14.61
CA ILE A 69 -4.61 11.69 -15.75
C ILE A 69 -3.54 12.74 -15.42
N GLU A 70 -3.67 13.40 -14.27
CA GLU A 70 -2.69 14.41 -13.84
C GLU A 70 -1.31 13.80 -13.61
N ALA A 71 -1.24 12.59 -13.03
CA ALA A 71 0.00 11.87 -12.85
C ALA A 71 0.64 11.48 -14.18
N GLU A 72 -0.14 11.09 -15.18
CA GLU A 72 0.37 10.76 -16.52
C GLU A 72 1.00 11.99 -17.20
N ASP A 73 0.26 13.09 -17.31
CA ASP A 73 0.74 14.33 -17.94
C ASP A 73 2.00 14.90 -17.26
N SER A 74 2.04 14.83 -15.93
CA SER A 74 3.19 15.31 -15.17
C SER A 74 4.38 14.34 -15.24
N LEU A 75 4.16 13.02 -15.12
CA LEU A 75 5.23 12.01 -15.13
C LEU A 75 6.00 12.00 -16.45
N PHE A 76 5.32 12.24 -17.58
CA PHE A 76 5.96 12.37 -18.90
C PHE A 76 7.05 13.47 -18.91
N LYS A 77 6.80 14.55 -18.16
CA LYS A 77 7.71 15.70 -18.05
C LYS A 77 8.77 15.52 -16.97
N ARG A 78 8.74 14.43 -16.19
CA ARG A 78 9.72 14.16 -15.13
C ARG A 78 10.98 13.53 -15.68
N GLN A 79 12.06 13.78 -14.98
CA GLN A 79 13.37 13.17 -15.23
C GLN A 79 13.98 12.75 -13.90
N PHE A 80 14.90 11.81 -13.96
CA PHE A 80 15.73 11.42 -12.84
C PHE A 80 17.18 11.27 -13.28
N THR A 81 18.08 11.31 -12.30
CA THR A 81 19.51 11.10 -12.51
C THR A 81 20.00 9.96 -11.64
N ILE A 82 20.67 8.99 -12.26
CA ILE A 82 21.34 7.87 -11.58
C ILE A 82 22.86 8.05 -11.71
N THR A 83 23.56 7.77 -10.61
CA THR A 83 25.03 7.63 -10.62
C THR A 83 25.41 6.20 -11.01
N ASN A 84 26.36 6.09 -11.93
CA ASN A 84 26.92 4.84 -12.44
C ASN A 84 28.08 4.33 -11.59
N GLU A 85 28.43 3.06 -11.78
CA GLU A 85 29.53 2.42 -11.04
C GLU A 85 30.89 3.06 -11.35
N ASP A 86 31.05 3.58 -12.56
CA ASP A 86 32.23 4.36 -13.00
C ASP A 86 32.21 5.82 -12.49
N GLY A 87 31.20 6.20 -11.69
CA GLY A 87 31.02 7.55 -11.17
C GLY A 87 30.38 8.53 -12.15
N THR A 88 30.12 8.15 -13.41
CA THR A 88 29.39 8.99 -14.36
C THR A 88 27.90 9.08 -13.98
N THR A 89 27.16 9.97 -14.63
CA THR A 89 25.72 10.11 -14.39
C THR A 89 24.91 9.86 -15.66
N THR A 90 23.80 9.15 -15.51
CA THR A 90 22.81 8.95 -16.58
C THR A 90 21.54 9.68 -16.21
N LYS A 91 21.08 10.53 -17.12
CA LYS A 91 19.84 11.29 -17.01
C LYS A 91 18.79 10.65 -17.91
N SER A 92 17.63 10.30 -17.36
CA SER A 92 16.56 9.64 -18.11
C SER A 92 15.18 10.15 -17.72
N ARG A 93 14.20 9.89 -18.59
CA ARG A 93 12.76 10.05 -18.31
C ARG A 93 12.22 8.79 -17.62
N TRP A 94 11.10 8.94 -16.91
CA TRP A 94 10.42 7.79 -16.30
C TRP A 94 9.67 6.96 -17.34
N ILE A 95 8.96 7.64 -18.22
CA ILE A 95 8.21 7.05 -19.32
C ILE A 95 8.68 7.62 -20.65
N GLN A 96 8.63 6.79 -21.69
CA GLN A 96 8.96 7.14 -23.07
C GLN A 96 7.78 7.83 -23.75
N ASP A 97 6.59 7.30 -23.54
CA ASP A 97 5.33 7.79 -24.06
C ASP A 97 4.19 7.42 -23.10
N ALA A 98 3.10 8.15 -23.26
CA ALA A 98 1.83 7.83 -22.64
C ALA A 98 0.68 8.17 -23.59
N ASN A 99 -0.40 7.41 -23.47
CA ASN A 99 -1.61 7.57 -24.25
C ASN A 99 -2.82 7.44 -23.33
N TYR A 100 -3.47 8.58 -23.12
CA TYR A 100 -4.71 8.65 -22.37
C TYR A 100 -5.91 8.23 -23.22
N ARG A 101 -6.60 7.16 -22.79
CA ARG A 101 -7.82 6.66 -23.43
C ARG A 101 -9.03 7.33 -22.81
N LYS A 102 -9.37 8.52 -23.32
CA LYS A 102 -10.51 9.32 -22.85
C LYS A 102 -11.81 8.50 -22.88
N GLY A 103 -12.54 8.51 -21.77
CA GLY A 103 -13.80 7.77 -21.63
C GLY A 103 -13.66 6.28 -21.29
N GLU A 104 -12.46 5.70 -21.37
CA GLU A 104 -12.23 4.27 -21.07
C GLU A 104 -11.70 4.02 -19.65
N GLY A 105 -11.47 5.07 -18.85
CA GLY A 105 -11.01 4.92 -17.48
C GLY A 105 -9.56 4.43 -17.34
N ARG A 106 -8.75 4.50 -18.42
CA ARG A 106 -7.39 3.92 -18.46
C ARG A 106 -6.39 4.79 -19.21
N ILE A 107 -5.11 4.57 -18.90
CA ILE A 107 -3.95 5.11 -19.62
C ILE A 107 -3.08 3.96 -20.11
N LEU A 108 -2.34 4.21 -21.17
CA LEU A 108 -1.26 3.36 -21.65
C LEU A 108 0.06 4.08 -21.40
N VAL A 109 1.04 3.43 -20.80
CA VAL A 109 2.35 4.02 -20.50
C VAL A 109 3.49 3.09 -20.89
N THR A 110 4.52 3.63 -21.53
CA THR A 110 5.72 2.86 -21.88
C THR A 110 6.87 3.29 -20.97
N LEU A 111 7.39 2.39 -20.14
CA LEU A 111 8.55 2.69 -19.29
C LEU A 111 9.81 2.87 -20.15
N THR A 112 10.70 3.78 -19.77
CA THR A 112 11.98 3.89 -20.48
C THR A 112 12.86 2.67 -20.21
N ARG A 113 13.76 2.36 -21.17
CA ARG A 113 14.78 1.31 -21.00
C ARG A 113 15.49 1.38 -19.64
N VAL A 114 15.90 2.58 -19.21
CA VAL A 114 16.61 2.77 -17.93
C VAL A 114 15.75 2.38 -16.73
N VAL A 115 14.44 2.64 -16.77
CA VAL A 115 13.53 2.21 -15.70
C VAL A 115 13.36 0.70 -15.74
N ILE A 116 13.14 0.11 -16.91
CA ILE A 116 13.00 -1.34 -17.11
C ILE A 116 14.20 -2.09 -16.54
N ASP A 117 15.43 -1.67 -16.88
CA ASP A 117 16.68 -2.25 -16.38
C ASP A 117 16.78 -2.23 -14.84
N HIS A 118 16.03 -1.34 -14.18
CA HIS A 118 16.04 -1.17 -12.74
C HIS A 118 14.79 -1.71 -12.01
N VAL A 119 13.81 -2.25 -12.73
CA VAL A 119 12.60 -2.85 -12.12
C VAL A 119 12.43 -4.33 -12.51
N THR A 120 13.04 -4.74 -13.62
CA THR A 120 13.19 -6.14 -14.01
C THR A 120 14.28 -6.78 -13.16
N LYS A 121 13.88 -7.60 -12.18
CA LYS A 121 14.81 -8.36 -11.34
C LYS A 121 15.44 -9.45 -12.20
N ILE A 122 16.77 -9.45 -12.29
CA ILE A 122 17.53 -10.56 -12.86
C ILE A 122 17.82 -11.55 -11.72
N ASP A 123 17.40 -12.80 -11.89
CA ASP A 123 17.65 -13.86 -10.90
C ASP A 123 19.16 -13.99 -10.62
N GLY A 124 19.53 -14.09 -9.33
CA GLY A 124 20.93 -14.18 -8.88
C GLY A 124 21.57 -12.86 -8.39
N PHE A 125 20.94 -11.71 -8.60
CA PHE A 125 21.47 -10.39 -8.18
C PHE A 125 20.61 -9.70 -7.09
N GLU A 126 20.00 -10.49 -6.20
CA GLU A 126 19.00 -10.00 -5.24
C GLU A 126 19.49 -8.87 -4.33
N GLN A 127 20.79 -8.86 -3.97
CA GLN A 127 21.38 -7.87 -3.06
C GLN A 127 21.37 -6.42 -3.59
N TYR A 128 21.17 -6.23 -4.90
CA TYR A 128 21.12 -4.91 -5.52
C TYR A 128 19.71 -4.36 -5.67
N PHE A 129 18.71 -5.12 -5.23
CA PHE A 129 17.31 -4.75 -5.33
C PHE A 129 16.66 -4.64 -3.96
N THR A 130 15.74 -3.69 -3.84
CA THR A 130 14.84 -3.57 -2.71
C THR A 130 13.45 -3.96 -3.15
N SER A 131 12.77 -4.72 -2.29
CA SER A 131 11.40 -5.15 -2.53
C SER A 131 10.52 -4.94 -1.31
N TYR A 132 9.27 -4.57 -1.56
CA TYR A 132 8.25 -4.41 -0.53
C TYR A 132 6.86 -4.54 -1.14
N HIS A 133 5.87 -4.89 -0.31
CA HIS A 133 4.49 -4.97 -0.77
C HIS A 133 3.84 -3.59 -0.82
N LEU A 134 3.04 -3.31 -1.86
CA LEU A 134 2.36 -2.03 -2.07
C LEU A 134 1.61 -1.53 -0.82
N GLN A 135 0.89 -2.44 -0.15
CA GLN A 135 0.15 -2.17 1.08
C GLN A 135 0.96 -1.49 2.20
N LYS A 136 2.31 -1.59 2.19
CA LYS A 136 3.18 -0.94 3.17
C LYS A 136 3.28 0.57 2.98
N THR A 137 2.96 1.06 1.79
CA THR A 137 3.05 2.47 1.40
C THR A 137 1.74 3.04 0.85
N ALA A 138 0.76 2.18 0.51
CA ALA A 138 -0.49 2.57 -0.13
C ALA A 138 -1.23 3.70 0.62
N ASN A 139 -1.27 3.61 1.95
CA ASN A 139 -1.97 4.57 2.82
C ASN A 139 -1.15 5.83 3.15
N PHE A 140 0.08 5.95 2.67
CA PHE A 140 0.86 7.17 2.87
C PHE A 140 0.27 8.33 2.07
N LYS A 141 0.14 9.47 2.73
CA LYS A 141 -0.32 10.75 2.16
C LYS A 141 0.82 11.69 1.80
N SER A 142 2.04 11.40 2.26
CA SER A 142 3.24 12.16 1.94
C SER A 142 4.14 11.36 1.01
N VAL A 143 4.57 11.97 -0.11
CA VAL A 143 5.57 11.36 -0.99
C VAL A 143 6.90 11.15 -0.24
N TYR A 144 7.24 12.03 0.71
CA TYR A 144 8.44 11.87 1.54
C TYR A 144 8.38 10.63 2.42
N ALA A 145 7.18 10.22 2.88
CA ALA A 145 7.00 8.97 3.62
C ALA A 145 7.31 7.76 2.74
N VAL A 146 6.84 7.77 1.48
CA VAL A 146 7.13 6.70 0.51
C VAL A 146 8.63 6.64 0.25
N ARG A 147 9.25 7.78 -0.08
CA ARG A 147 10.69 7.87 -0.38
C ARG A 147 11.56 7.45 0.80
N LEU A 148 11.25 7.92 2.01
CA LEU A 148 11.98 7.51 3.20
C LEU A 148 11.83 6.01 3.44
N TYR A 149 10.62 5.46 3.36
CA TYR A 149 10.41 4.01 3.51
C TYR A 149 11.25 3.20 2.52
N GLU A 150 11.28 3.58 1.24
CA GLU A 150 12.12 2.93 0.23
C GLU A 150 13.62 3.00 0.57
N LEU A 151 14.09 4.15 1.06
CA LEU A 151 15.47 4.32 1.51
C LEU A 151 15.80 3.40 2.70
N LEU A 152 14.88 3.23 3.63
CA LEU A 152 15.05 2.35 4.79
C LEU A 152 15.04 0.87 4.39
N MET A 153 14.19 0.46 3.44
CA MET A 153 14.06 -0.95 3.05
C MET A 153 15.31 -1.53 2.40
N GLN A 154 16.20 -0.70 1.84
CA GLN A 154 17.54 -1.11 1.42
C GLN A 154 18.37 -1.70 2.57
N TRP A 155 18.08 -1.28 3.81
CA TRP A 155 18.80 -1.67 5.02
C TRP A 155 17.99 -2.62 5.90
N LYS A 156 16.96 -3.28 5.33
CA LYS A 156 16.01 -4.11 6.08
C LYS A 156 16.67 -5.23 6.89
N SER A 157 17.69 -5.87 6.34
CA SER A 157 18.45 -6.94 7.02
C SER A 157 19.27 -6.45 8.21
N VAL A 158 19.68 -5.17 8.19
CA VAL A 158 20.51 -4.56 9.24
C VAL A 158 19.67 -3.86 10.31
N GLY A 159 18.50 -3.33 9.94
CA GLY A 159 17.61 -2.58 10.84
C GLY A 159 18.10 -1.17 11.19
N LYS A 160 19.15 -0.69 10.54
CA LYS A 160 19.66 0.68 10.69
C LYS A 160 20.34 1.16 9.41
N THR A 161 20.29 2.46 9.16
CA THR A 161 20.98 3.09 8.03
C THR A 161 22.36 3.61 8.44
N PRO A 162 23.28 3.81 7.47
CA PRO A 162 24.39 4.74 7.67
C PRO A 162 23.87 6.18 7.87
N ILE A 163 24.78 7.12 8.13
CA ILE A 163 24.46 8.53 8.15
C ILE A 163 24.13 8.97 6.72
N PHE A 164 22.90 9.41 6.51
CA PHE A 164 22.51 10.14 5.32
C PHE A 164 22.90 11.60 5.51
N TYR A 165 23.94 12.03 4.81
CA TYR A 165 24.39 13.42 4.81
C TYR A 165 23.33 14.33 4.21
N LEU A 166 23.15 15.50 4.82
CA LEU A 166 21.97 16.36 4.62
C LEU A 166 21.68 16.69 3.16
N GLU A 167 22.70 17.06 2.39
CA GLU A 167 22.56 17.45 0.99
C GLU A 167 22.02 16.30 0.13
N LYS A 168 22.77 15.19 0.07
CA LYS A 168 22.37 13.97 -0.64
C LYS A 168 21.01 13.44 -0.16
N PHE A 169 20.74 13.51 1.14
CA PHE A 169 19.47 13.05 1.70
C PHE A 169 18.29 13.88 1.20
N ARG A 170 18.44 15.21 1.11
CA ARG A 170 17.41 16.10 0.55
C ARG A 170 17.14 15.79 -0.91
N GLU A 171 18.19 15.58 -1.70
CA GLU A 171 18.07 15.20 -3.12
C GLU A 171 17.35 13.87 -3.30
N GLN A 172 17.68 12.85 -2.49
CA GLN A 172 17.05 11.53 -2.54
C GLN A 172 15.57 11.57 -2.15
N LEU A 173 15.19 12.46 -1.25
CA LEU A 173 13.79 12.72 -0.91
C LEU A 173 13.06 13.59 -1.95
N GLY A 174 13.77 14.13 -2.95
CA GLY A 174 13.21 15.00 -3.97
C GLY A 174 12.86 16.40 -3.46
N ILE A 175 13.59 16.88 -2.46
CA ILE A 175 13.40 18.21 -1.88
C ILE A 175 14.25 19.21 -2.67
N GLY A 176 13.62 20.27 -3.16
CA GLY A 176 14.32 21.32 -3.90
C GLY A 176 15.38 22.03 -3.05
N VAL A 177 16.40 22.61 -3.68
CA VAL A 177 17.52 23.29 -3.01
C VAL A 177 17.05 24.30 -1.95
N ASN A 178 16.03 25.11 -2.28
CA ASN A 178 15.48 26.15 -1.40
C ASN A 178 14.27 25.70 -0.57
N GLU A 179 13.76 24.49 -0.77
CA GLU A 179 12.56 24.00 -0.10
C GLU A 179 12.89 23.55 1.33
N TYR A 180 12.12 24.00 2.32
CA TYR A 180 12.41 23.73 3.73
C TYR A 180 13.85 24.08 4.14
N ALA A 181 14.39 25.22 3.66
CA ALA A 181 15.77 25.62 3.93
C ALA A 181 16.12 25.68 5.42
N ARG A 182 15.14 26.02 6.28
CA ARG A 182 15.30 25.96 7.73
C ARG A 182 15.20 24.51 8.22
N MET A 183 16.18 24.08 9.01
CA MET A 183 16.23 22.73 9.58
C MET A 183 14.97 22.35 10.39
N GLU A 184 14.37 23.30 11.10
CA GLU A 184 13.09 23.10 11.78
C GLU A 184 11.98 22.74 10.79
N ALA A 185 11.87 23.48 9.68
CA ALA A 185 10.88 23.22 8.65
C ALA A 185 11.11 21.86 7.97
N LEU A 186 12.37 21.50 7.69
CA LEU A 186 12.71 20.18 7.15
C LEU A 186 12.25 19.06 8.08
N LYS A 187 12.47 19.19 9.39
CA LYS A 187 12.00 18.19 10.35
C LYS A 187 10.48 18.11 10.37
N ARG A 188 9.82 19.23 10.68
CA ARG A 188 8.37 19.28 10.88
C ARG A 188 7.56 18.91 9.63
N ARG A 189 8.01 19.31 8.43
CA ARG A 189 7.24 19.13 7.18
C ARG A 189 7.63 17.87 6.39
N VAL A 190 8.78 17.29 6.67
CA VAL A 190 9.30 16.14 5.92
C VAL A 190 9.56 14.96 6.84
N LEU A 191 10.52 15.07 7.76
CA LEU A 191 10.95 13.93 8.56
C LEU A 191 9.86 13.46 9.51
N ASP A 192 9.29 14.35 10.31
CA ASP A 192 8.33 13.98 11.36
C ASP A 192 7.06 13.41 10.70
N ILE A 193 6.53 14.08 9.67
CA ILE A 193 5.39 13.58 8.87
C ILE A 193 5.69 12.22 8.25
N ALA A 194 6.89 12.02 7.70
CA ALA A 194 7.27 10.74 7.11
C ALA A 194 7.37 9.63 8.17
N LEU A 195 7.98 9.92 9.32
CA LEU A 195 8.11 8.96 10.41
C LEU A 195 6.75 8.58 10.99
N ASP A 196 5.86 9.55 11.22
CA ASP A 196 4.52 9.31 11.75
C ASP A 196 3.75 8.37 10.82
N GLN A 197 3.74 8.64 9.52
CA GLN A 197 3.05 7.78 8.55
C GLN A 197 3.67 6.38 8.44
N ILE A 198 5.00 6.28 8.44
CA ILE A 198 5.69 4.97 8.44
C ILE A 198 5.33 4.20 9.71
N ASN A 199 5.40 4.86 10.87
CA ASN A 199 5.10 4.27 12.17
C ASN A 199 3.62 3.92 12.35
N GLU A 200 2.71 4.58 11.64
CA GLU A 200 1.28 4.28 11.67
C GLU A 200 0.94 3.15 10.70
N PHE A 201 1.25 3.31 9.41
CA PHE A 201 0.66 2.48 8.35
C PHE A 201 1.56 1.34 7.84
N SER A 202 2.87 1.38 8.09
CA SER A 202 3.80 0.38 7.54
C SER A 202 4.03 -0.83 8.48
N ASP A 203 4.86 -1.76 8.04
CA ASP A 203 5.30 -2.94 8.81
C ASP A 203 6.50 -2.71 9.73
N ILE A 204 7.01 -1.48 9.82
CA ILE A 204 8.15 -1.15 10.69
C ILE A 204 7.82 -0.03 11.67
N THR A 205 8.58 0.02 12.75
CA THR A 205 8.69 1.21 13.61
C THR A 205 10.08 1.79 13.43
N VAL A 206 10.16 3.09 13.16
CA VAL A 206 11.37 3.84 12.85
C VAL A 206 11.54 5.04 13.79
N GLN A 207 12.79 5.30 14.14
CA GLN A 207 13.23 6.52 14.82
C GLN A 207 14.50 7.04 14.13
N TYR A 208 14.72 8.36 14.19
CA TYR A 208 15.94 8.96 13.67
C TYR A 208 16.84 9.49 14.79
N GLU A 209 18.13 9.52 14.50
CA GLU A 209 19.15 10.21 15.27
C GLU A 209 19.75 11.33 14.42
N GLN A 210 19.89 12.51 15.00
CA GLN A 210 20.50 13.67 14.33
C GLN A 210 22.00 13.71 14.61
N HIS A 211 22.79 13.91 13.56
CA HIS A 211 24.24 14.04 13.66
C HIS A 211 24.63 15.50 13.46
N LYS A 212 25.55 16.00 14.29
CA LYS A 212 25.99 17.40 14.25
C LYS A 212 27.49 17.50 14.02
N LYS A 213 27.89 18.53 13.27
CA LYS A 213 29.26 19.02 13.19
C LYS A 213 29.28 20.43 13.78
N GLY A 214 29.69 20.55 15.03
CA GLY A 214 29.52 21.78 15.81
C GLY A 214 28.04 22.12 16.03
N ARG A 215 27.61 23.32 15.62
CA ARG A 215 26.21 23.76 15.74
C ARG A 215 25.31 23.32 14.57
N VAL A 216 25.91 22.83 13.48
CA VAL A 216 25.19 22.49 12.25
C VAL A 216 24.83 21.00 12.24
N ILE A 217 23.60 20.66 11.86
CA ILE A 217 23.21 19.27 11.63
C ILE A 217 23.81 18.81 10.30
N SER A 218 24.66 17.79 10.34
CA SER A 218 25.35 17.23 9.17
C SER A 218 24.56 16.13 8.46
N GLY A 219 23.66 15.46 9.17
CA GLY A 219 22.86 14.37 8.61
C GLY A 219 21.99 13.64 9.63
N PHE A 220 21.36 12.57 9.16
CA PHE A 220 20.47 11.73 9.96
C PHE A 220 20.81 10.26 9.76
N SER A 221 20.65 9.46 10.81
CA SER A 221 20.64 8.00 10.70
C SER A 221 19.33 7.47 11.28
N PHE A 222 18.84 6.36 10.75
CA PHE A 222 17.58 5.77 11.17
C PHE A 222 17.82 4.40 11.79
N ARG A 223 17.11 4.11 12.88
CA ARG A 223 16.98 2.77 13.45
C ARG A 223 15.55 2.34 13.33
N PHE A 224 15.32 1.12 12.87
CA PHE A 224 13.99 0.61 12.66
C PHE A 224 13.92 -0.91 12.89
N LYS A 225 12.75 -1.36 13.32
CA LYS A 225 12.48 -2.77 13.60
C LYS A 225 11.13 -3.16 12.98
N PRO A 226 10.97 -4.42 12.57
CA PRO A 226 9.65 -4.92 12.21
C PRO A 226 8.70 -4.69 13.39
N LYS A 227 7.50 -4.19 13.09
CA LYS A 227 6.42 -4.24 14.07
C LYS A 227 6.17 -5.72 14.37
N ALA A 228 5.94 -6.03 15.64
CA ALA A 228 5.34 -7.31 15.97
C ALA A 228 4.09 -7.41 15.08
N LYS A 229 3.96 -8.51 14.33
CA LYS A 229 2.70 -8.79 13.66
C LYS A 229 1.69 -8.79 14.80
N GLU A 230 0.90 -7.73 14.91
CA GLU A 230 -0.39 -7.86 15.56
C GLU A 230 -0.96 -9.12 14.91
N LYS A 231 -1.26 -10.12 15.71
CA LYS A 231 -2.25 -11.10 15.33
C LYS A 231 -3.49 -10.25 15.09
N LYS A 232 -3.59 -9.64 13.90
CA LYS A 232 -4.86 -9.24 13.34
C LYS A 232 -5.58 -10.55 13.33
N GLU A 233 -6.36 -10.78 14.38
CA GLU A 233 -7.37 -11.81 14.40
C GLU A 233 -8.06 -11.62 13.06
N LYS A 234 -7.82 -12.56 12.16
CA LYS A 234 -8.69 -12.71 11.02
C LYS A 234 -10.05 -12.90 11.66
N LEU A 235 -10.87 -11.86 11.67
CA LEU A 235 -12.29 -11.93 12.07
C LEU A 235 -13.11 -12.83 11.14
N VAL A 236 -12.44 -13.54 10.21
CA VAL A 236 -12.89 -14.84 9.73
C VAL A 236 -12.16 -15.89 10.56
N SER A 237 -12.61 -16.12 11.79
CA SER A 237 -12.36 -17.42 12.39
C SER A 237 -13.00 -18.43 11.44
N GLU A 238 -12.31 -19.53 11.18
CA GLU A 238 -12.96 -20.78 10.80
C GLU A 238 -13.93 -21.13 11.93
N SER A 239 -15.06 -20.45 11.93
CA SER A 239 -16.12 -20.65 12.89
C SER A 239 -16.75 -21.96 12.47
N LYS A 240 -16.35 -23.02 13.19
CA LYS A 240 -17.00 -24.33 13.09
C LYS A 240 -18.51 -24.11 13.22
N PHE A 241 -19.27 -24.81 12.38
CA PHE A 241 -20.72 -24.83 12.45
C PHE A 241 -21.14 -25.13 13.90
N LEU A 242 -22.02 -24.31 14.44
CA LEU A 242 -22.59 -24.45 15.76
C LEU A 242 -23.85 -25.30 15.63
N GLU A 243 -23.87 -26.46 16.27
CA GLU A 243 -25.07 -27.28 16.38
C GLU A 243 -26.04 -26.60 17.35
N LEU A 244 -27.04 -25.93 16.78
CA LEU A 244 -28.12 -25.27 17.52
C LEU A 244 -29.33 -26.20 17.61
N THR A 245 -29.93 -26.30 18.79
CA THR A 245 -31.25 -26.94 18.95
C THR A 245 -32.34 -26.13 18.25
N ASP A 246 -33.47 -26.76 17.86
CA ASP A 246 -34.58 -26.03 17.23
C ASP A 246 -35.13 -24.89 18.11
N ALA A 247 -35.07 -25.04 19.44
CA ALA A 247 -35.43 -23.97 20.37
C ALA A 247 -34.46 -22.77 20.26
N GLN A 248 -33.16 -23.03 20.17
CA GLN A 248 -32.13 -22.01 19.97
C GLN A 248 -32.24 -21.36 18.59
N ILE A 249 -32.47 -22.14 17.53
CA ILE A 249 -32.68 -21.62 16.18
C ILE A 249 -33.88 -20.67 16.16
N ASN A 250 -34.99 -21.06 16.78
CA ASN A 250 -36.17 -20.20 16.87
C ASN A 250 -35.91 -18.91 17.65
N MET A 251 -35.28 -19.02 18.83
CA MET A 251 -34.95 -17.88 19.68
C MET A 251 -34.01 -16.90 18.98
N PHE A 252 -32.86 -17.38 18.49
CA PHE A 252 -31.86 -16.52 17.86
C PHE A 252 -32.33 -16.01 16.50
N GLY A 253 -33.05 -16.80 15.70
CA GLY A 253 -33.59 -16.34 14.42
C GLY A 253 -34.54 -15.15 14.60
N ASN A 254 -35.39 -15.18 15.63
CA ASN A 254 -36.28 -14.05 15.95
C ASN A 254 -35.51 -12.82 16.46
N GLN A 255 -34.44 -13.01 17.25
CA GLN A 255 -33.61 -11.91 17.73
C GLN A 255 -32.79 -11.26 16.61
N LEU A 256 -32.16 -12.07 15.76
CA LEU A 256 -31.32 -11.63 14.65
C LEU A 256 -32.14 -10.86 13.60
N ALA A 257 -33.38 -11.27 13.32
CA ALA A 257 -34.25 -10.55 12.38
C ALA A 257 -34.52 -9.09 12.77
N ARG A 258 -34.37 -8.74 14.06
CA ARG A 258 -34.59 -7.38 14.56
C ARG A 258 -33.31 -6.52 14.60
N LEU A 259 -32.15 -7.09 14.26
CA LEU A 259 -30.90 -6.35 14.22
C LEU A 259 -30.78 -5.60 12.89
N SER A 260 -30.38 -4.34 12.96
CA SER A 260 -30.19 -3.48 11.78
C SER A 260 -29.20 -4.07 10.76
N GLU A 261 -28.23 -4.83 11.26
CA GLU A 261 -27.14 -5.48 10.53
C GLU A 261 -27.60 -6.60 9.59
N PHE A 262 -28.86 -7.05 9.72
CA PHE A 262 -29.48 -8.07 8.89
C PHE A 262 -30.70 -7.56 8.11
N SER A 263 -30.91 -6.24 8.08
CA SER A 263 -32.01 -5.65 7.30
C SER A 263 -31.82 -5.83 5.79
N ASP A 264 -30.58 -6.02 5.32
CA ASP A 264 -30.24 -6.34 3.92
C ASP A 264 -30.78 -7.70 3.46
N LEU A 265 -31.05 -8.61 4.41
CA LEU A 265 -31.63 -9.91 4.10
C LEU A 265 -33.14 -9.83 3.87
N ALA A 266 -33.77 -8.69 4.13
CA ALA A 266 -35.20 -8.50 3.96
C ALA A 266 -35.56 -8.24 2.49
N VAL A 267 -36.68 -8.78 2.02
CA VAL A 267 -37.17 -8.58 0.66
C VAL A 267 -38.38 -7.65 0.67
N GLY A 268 -38.18 -6.42 0.20
CA GLY A 268 -39.23 -5.39 0.17
C GLY A 268 -39.68 -4.98 1.57
N ASN A 269 -40.99 -4.78 1.75
CA ASN A 269 -41.60 -4.40 3.04
C ASN A 269 -42.14 -5.62 3.81
N GLU A 270 -41.41 -6.73 3.81
CA GLU A 270 -41.83 -7.94 4.52
C GLU A 270 -41.75 -7.79 6.05
N SER A 271 -42.52 -8.60 6.78
CA SER A 271 -42.53 -8.57 8.25
C SER A 271 -41.28 -9.21 8.84
N TYR A 272 -40.93 -8.81 10.07
CA TYR A 272 -39.84 -9.43 10.84
C TYR A 272 -40.01 -10.94 11.03
N GLU A 273 -41.24 -11.45 11.02
CA GLU A 273 -41.51 -12.88 11.15
C GLU A 273 -41.07 -13.66 9.90
N VAL A 274 -41.28 -13.08 8.71
CA VAL A 274 -40.84 -13.66 7.44
C VAL A 274 -39.31 -13.67 7.36
N LEU A 275 -38.68 -12.55 7.71
CA LEU A 275 -37.22 -12.45 7.78
C LEU A 275 -36.64 -13.44 8.82
N ALA A 276 -37.27 -13.58 9.99
CA ALA A 276 -36.84 -14.52 11.02
C ALA A 276 -36.86 -15.96 10.52
N ASN A 277 -37.88 -16.37 9.77
CA ASN A 277 -37.93 -17.73 9.21
C ASN A 277 -36.78 -17.97 8.21
N ARG A 278 -36.46 -16.99 7.36
CA ARG A 278 -35.31 -17.07 6.46
C ARG A 278 -33.99 -17.20 7.23
N ILE A 279 -33.81 -16.40 8.28
CA ILE A 279 -32.60 -16.48 9.12
C ILE A 279 -32.51 -17.84 9.81
N LYS A 280 -33.62 -18.42 10.30
CA LYS A 280 -33.64 -19.77 10.90
C LYS A 280 -33.13 -20.84 9.92
N ASP A 281 -33.51 -20.74 8.65
CA ASP A 281 -33.01 -21.66 7.62
C ASP A 281 -31.51 -21.45 7.36
N MET A 282 -31.05 -20.19 7.35
CA MET A 282 -29.63 -19.87 7.22
C MET A 282 -28.80 -20.32 8.44
N LEU A 283 -29.40 -20.37 9.64
CA LEU A 283 -28.75 -20.89 10.85
C LEU A 283 -28.56 -22.41 10.80
N ARG A 284 -29.30 -23.14 9.97
CA ARG A 284 -29.14 -24.59 9.75
C ARG A 284 -28.10 -24.94 8.68
N ASP A 285 -27.69 -23.96 7.87
CA ASP A 285 -26.76 -24.14 6.77
C ASP A 285 -25.31 -23.85 7.24
N PRO A 286 -24.38 -24.82 7.18
CA PRO A 286 -23.00 -24.64 7.65
C PRO A 286 -22.21 -23.51 6.99
N ILE A 287 -22.57 -23.13 5.77
CA ILE A 287 -21.91 -22.06 5.03
C ILE A 287 -22.54 -20.72 5.43
N LYS A 288 -23.87 -20.64 5.45
CA LYS A 288 -24.59 -19.39 5.74
C LYS A 288 -24.57 -19.02 7.22
N GLN A 289 -24.53 -20.00 8.13
CA GLN A 289 -24.49 -19.77 9.58
C GLN A 289 -23.29 -18.91 9.99
N LYS A 290 -22.18 -18.99 9.25
CA LYS A 290 -20.92 -18.27 9.54
C LYS A 290 -21.10 -16.77 9.75
N ARG A 291 -21.99 -16.12 8.99
CA ARG A 291 -22.26 -14.68 9.12
C ARG A 291 -22.91 -14.32 10.46
N PHE A 292 -23.63 -15.25 11.09
CA PHE A 292 -24.36 -15.01 12.34
C PHE A 292 -23.56 -15.37 13.59
N ILE A 293 -22.49 -16.17 13.47
CA ILE A 293 -21.73 -16.69 14.61
C ILE A 293 -21.22 -15.60 15.58
N PRO A 294 -20.69 -14.45 15.11
CA PRO A 294 -20.31 -13.36 16.03
C PRO A 294 -21.50 -12.82 16.83
N TYR A 295 -22.66 -12.73 16.20
CA TYR A 295 -23.89 -12.20 16.80
C TYR A 295 -24.55 -13.19 17.74
N LEU A 296 -24.51 -14.49 17.43
CA LEU A 296 -24.99 -15.53 18.33
C LEU A 296 -24.26 -15.50 19.68
N LYS A 297 -22.93 -15.31 19.66
CA LYS A 297 -22.13 -15.16 20.88
C LYS A 297 -22.53 -13.91 21.68
N ASN A 298 -22.72 -12.78 20.99
CA ASN A 298 -23.17 -11.53 21.62
C ASN A 298 -24.59 -11.64 22.22
N LEU A 299 -25.47 -12.42 21.58
CA LEU A 299 -26.81 -12.75 22.08
C LEU A 299 -26.81 -13.81 23.18
N GLY A 300 -25.63 -14.25 23.63
CA GLY A 300 -25.47 -15.13 24.79
C GLY A 300 -25.43 -16.63 24.47
N PHE A 301 -25.24 -17.02 23.21
CA PHE A 301 -25.01 -18.44 22.88
C PHE A 301 -23.72 -18.94 23.53
N LYS A 302 -23.84 -19.96 24.39
CA LYS A 302 -22.73 -20.69 24.99
C LYS A 302 -22.68 -22.08 24.36
N ALA A 303 -21.63 -22.36 23.59
CA ALA A 303 -21.38 -23.71 23.11
C ALA A 303 -21.16 -24.65 24.32
N LYS A 304 -21.77 -25.83 24.31
CA LYS A 304 -21.41 -26.87 25.28
C LYS A 304 -19.95 -27.21 25.04
N ALA A 305 -19.11 -27.09 26.08
CA ALA A 305 -17.78 -27.67 26.04
C ALA A 305 -17.97 -29.19 25.97
N ASN A 306 -17.64 -29.80 24.84
CA ASN A 306 -17.54 -31.25 24.79
C ASN A 306 -16.45 -31.65 25.78
N GLN A 307 -16.85 -32.41 26.79
CA GLN A 307 -15.93 -33.25 27.54
C GLN A 307 -15.53 -34.38 26.60
N ASP A 308 -14.32 -34.28 26.04
CA ASP A 308 -13.52 -35.39 25.55
C ASP A 308 -12.05 -35.07 25.89
#